data_AF-T1HBI8-F1
#
_entry.id   AF-T1HBI8-F1
#
_cell.length_a   1.000
_cell.length_b   1.000
_cell.length_c   1.000
_cell.angle_alpha   90.00
_cell.angle_beta   90.00
_cell.angle_gamma   90.00
#
_symmetry.space_group_name_H-M   'P 1'
#
loop_
_entity.id
_entity.type
_entity.pdbx_description
1 polymer ?
#
loop_
_entity_poly.entity_id
_entity_poly.type
_entity_poly.pdbx_seq_one_letter_code
_entity_poly.pdbx_strand_id
1 'polypeptide(L)'
;MDIEKFEKSYSYNIRHNYGKEGKRANYAPQSCMKIINGSVGPGEFHGCPFRHSDTVSLKRTLEKNNINSIAAQEILDLAKKGHYQLACSAYFQRKHNVDSVTINHPNVYFDESQMILVNKCIKKEFKNESENKTFIAKDQKQENMWDDDMEIDFSAIES
;
A
#
# COMPACT_ATOMS: atom_id res chain seq x y z
N MET A 1 -22.77 -16.76 3.05
CA MET A 1 -23.13 -16.61 1.62
C MET A 1 -22.81 -17.95 0.97
N ASP A 2 -23.69 -18.47 0.13
CA ASP A 2 -23.47 -19.77 -0.52
C ASP A 2 -22.48 -19.65 -1.70
N ILE A 3 -21.74 -20.73 -1.99
CA ILE A 3 -20.68 -20.77 -3.01
C ILE A 3 -21.28 -20.51 -4.40
N GLU A 4 -22.40 -21.16 -4.71
CA GLU A 4 -23.07 -21.02 -6.01
C GLU A 4 -23.53 -19.57 -6.24
N LYS A 5 -24.00 -18.91 -5.17
CA LYS A 5 -24.37 -17.49 -5.21
C LYS A 5 -23.16 -16.58 -5.46
N PHE A 6 -21.99 -16.90 -4.88
CA PHE A 6 -20.76 -16.16 -5.13
C PHE A 6 -20.30 -16.30 -6.59
N GLU A 7 -20.26 -17.55 -7.09
CA GLU A 7 -19.83 -17.83 -8.45
C GLU A 7 -20.68 -17.08 -9.48
N LYS A 8 -22.01 -17.14 -9.32
CA LYS A 8 -22.95 -16.46 -10.21
C LYS A 8 -22.85 -14.94 -10.17
N SER A 9 -22.57 -14.35 -8.99
CA SER A 9 -22.69 -12.91 -8.79
C SER A 9 -21.37 -12.14 -8.89
N TYR A 10 -20.23 -12.77 -8.59
CA TYR A 10 -18.94 -12.07 -8.44
C TYR A 10 -17.82 -12.64 -9.30
N SER A 11 -17.82 -13.95 -9.57
CA SER A 11 -16.67 -14.61 -10.21
C SER A 11 -16.35 -14.05 -11.60
N TYR A 12 -17.38 -13.77 -12.41
CA TYR A 12 -17.21 -13.10 -13.70
C TYR A 12 -16.52 -11.72 -13.58
N ASN A 13 -16.99 -10.87 -12.66
CA ASN A 13 -16.47 -9.51 -12.49
C ASN A 13 -15.00 -9.52 -12.05
N ILE A 14 -14.62 -10.45 -11.17
CA ILE A 14 -13.23 -10.63 -10.74
C ILE A 14 -12.37 -10.99 -11.94
N ARG A 15 -12.73 -12.04 -12.70
CA ARG A 15 -11.96 -12.47 -13.88
C ARG A 15 -11.87 -11.36 -14.93
N HIS A 16 -12.94 -10.60 -15.13
CA HIS A 16 -12.95 -9.45 -16.03
C HIS A 16 -12.00 -8.33 -15.57
N ASN A 17 -11.93 -8.01 -14.28
CA ASN A 17 -11.00 -7.02 -13.75
C ASN A 17 -9.53 -7.41 -13.98
N TYR A 18 -9.23 -8.72 -14.01
CA TYR A 18 -7.91 -9.25 -14.37
C TYR A 18 -7.72 -9.47 -15.88
N GLY A 19 -8.64 -9.00 -16.72
CA GLY A 19 -8.57 -9.15 -18.18
C GLY A 19 -8.71 -10.60 -18.67
N LYS A 20 -9.26 -11.51 -17.86
CA LYS A 20 -9.46 -12.92 -18.22
C LYS A 20 -10.80 -13.17 -18.91
N GLU A 21 -11.67 -12.16 -18.97
CA GLU A 21 -13.00 -12.21 -19.58
C GLU A 21 -13.25 -10.99 -20.49
N GLY A 22 -14.24 -11.09 -21.39
CA GLY A 22 -14.68 -9.98 -22.24
C GLY A 22 -13.57 -9.41 -23.13
N LYS A 23 -13.42 -8.09 -23.18
CA LYS A 23 -12.41 -7.39 -24.01
C LYS A 23 -10.95 -7.61 -23.57
N ARG A 24 -10.71 -8.39 -22.50
CA ARG A 24 -9.39 -8.73 -21.95
C ARG A 24 -8.52 -7.50 -21.66
N ALA A 25 -9.14 -6.41 -21.21
CA ALA A 25 -8.44 -5.17 -20.90
C ALA A 25 -7.67 -5.28 -19.59
N ASN A 26 -6.48 -4.66 -19.54
CA ASN A 26 -5.70 -4.49 -18.32
C ASN A 26 -6.20 -3.24 -17.57
N TYR A 27 -7.01 -3.44 -16.52
CA TYR A 27 -7.54 -2.35 -15.72
C TYR A 27 -6.50 -1.86 -14.72
N ALA A 28 -5.95 -0.66 -14.97
CA ALA A 28 -5.05 -0.02 -14.02
C ALA A 28 -5.77 0.30 -12.70
N PRO A 29 -5.09 0.09 -11.54
CA PRO A 29 -5.57 0.57 -10.26
C PRO A 29 -5.86 2.08 -10.25
N GLN A 30 -6.72 2.50 -9.34
CA GLN A 30 -7.18 3.89 -9.28
C GLN A 30 -6.15 4.78 -8.60
N SER A 31 -5.82 5.92 -9.22
CA SER A 31 -4.94 6.93 -8.62
C SER A 31 -5.63 7.68 -7.48
N CYS A 32 -4.84 8.32 -6.60
CA CYS A 32 -5.39 9.12 -5.50
C CYS A 32 -6.36 10.19 -6.03
N MET A 33 -6.01 10.90 -7.11
CA MET A 33 -6.87 11.93 -7.69
C MET A 33 -8.23 11.38 -8.13
N LYS A 34 -8.25 10.19 -8.73
CA LYS A 34 -9.51 9.56 -9.15
C LYS A 34 -10.37 9.12 -7.96
N ILE A 35 -9.73 8.56 -6.93
CA ILE A 35 -10.39 8.15 -5.67
C ILE A 35 -10.92 9.37 -4.90
N ILE A 36 -10.15 10.45 -4.85
CA ILE A 36 -10.51 11.71 -4.20
C ILE A 36 -11.69 12.33 -4.92
N ASN A 37 -11.71 12.38 -6.25
CA ASN A 37 -12.80 13.03 -6.99
C ASN A 37 -14.07 12.17 -7.09
N GLY A 38 -14.02 10.89 -6.75
CA GLY A 38 -15.19 10.02 -6.69
C GLY A 38 -16.20 10.46 -5.63
N SER A 39 -17.48 10.19 -5.86
CA SER A 39 -18.54 10.36 -4.86
C SER A 39 -18.66 9.09 -4.00
N VAL A 40 -18.92 9.27 -2.71
CA VAL A 40 -19.17 8.19 -1.76
C VAL A 40 -20.54 8.41 -1.15
N GLY A 41 -21.44 7.45 -1.33
CA GLY A 41 -22.79 7.44 -0.80
C GLY A 41 -22.87 6.90 0.63
N PRO A 42 -24.03 7.04 1.29
CA PRO A 42 -24.26 6.47 2.62
C PRO A 42 -24.11 4.95 2.62
N GLY A 43 -23.32 4.41 3.55
CA GLY A 43 -23.06 2.96 3.67
C GLY A 43 -21.98 2.43 2.71
N GLU A 44 -21.38 3.30 1.89
CA GLU A 44 -20.23 2.94 1.05
C GLU A 44 -18.91 3.23 1.77
N PHE A 45 -17.89 2.41 1.50
CA PHE A 45 -16.60 2.47 2.19
C PHE A 45 -15.42 2.76 1.24
N HIS A 46 -15.68 3.10 -0.03
CA HIS A 46 -14.64 3.53 -0.95
C HIS A 46 -14.32 5.02 -0.80
N GLY A 47 -13.29 5.47 -1.52
CA GLY A 47 -12.89 6.88 -1.54
C GLY A 47 -11.70 7.20 -0.63
N CYS A 48 -11.36 8.48 -0.54
CA CYS A 48 -10.26 8.97 0.29
C CYS A 48 -10.77 9.34 1.69
N PRO A 49 -10.26 8.72 2.78
CA PRO A 49 -10.67 9.05 4.14
C PRO A 49 -10.44 10.52 4.51
N PHE A 50 -9.37 11.13 4.01
CA PHE A 50 -9.04 12.53 4.26
C PHE A 50 -10.02 13.53 3.59
N ARG A 51 -10.85 13.07 2.63
CA ARG A 51 -11.89 13.88 1.98
C ARG A 51 -13.29 13.52 2.46
N HIS A 52 -13.60 12.22 2.51
CA HIS A 52 -14.98 11.75 2.66
C HIS A 52 -15.37 11.43 4.10
N SER A 53 -14.41 11.15 4.99
CA SER A 53 -14.70 10.97 6.40
C SER A 53 -14.89 12.31 7.09
N ASP A 54 -15.83 12.37 8.02
CA ASP A 54 -15.98 13.53 8.89
C ASP A 54 -14.76 13.67 9.83
N THR A 55 -14.53 14.90 10.31
CA THR A 55 -13.35 15.23 11.11
C THR A 55 -13.29 14.46 12.43
N VAL A 56 -14.44 14.12 13.02
CA VAL A 56 -14.53 13.39 14.29
C VAL A 56 -14.13 11.92 14.08
N SER A 57 -14.69 11.27 13.06
CA SER A 57 -14.36 9.90 12.69
C SER A 57 -12.91 9.76 12.22
N LEU A 58 -12.41 10.75 11.46
CA LEU A 58 -11.02 10.78 11.02
C LEU A 58 -10.07 10.92 12.22
N LYS A 59 -10.36 11.82 13.17
CA LYS A 59 -9.57 11.96 14.41
C LYS A 59 -9.51 10.66 15.20
N ARG A 60 -10.67 10.02 15.42
CA ARG A 60 -10.75 8.73 16.12
C ARG A 60 -9.92 7.65 15.43
N THR A 61 -9.94 7.63 14.10
CA THR A 61 -9.14 6.70 13.29
C THR A 61 -7.65 6.96 13.46
N LEU A 62 -7.22 8.23 13.46
CA LEU A 62 -5.81 8.59 13.67
C LEU A 62 -5.33 8.20 15.07
N GLU A 63 -6.12 8.46 16.11
CA GLU A 63 -5.83 8.08 17.50
C GLU A 63 -5.73 6.55 17.65
N LYS A 64 -6.66 5.80 17.07
CA LYS A 64 -6.62 4.32 17.05
C LYS A 64 -5.35 3.78 16.37
N ASN A 65 -4.77 4.53 15.43
CA ASN A 65 -3.55 4.17 14.73
C ASN A 65 -2.26 4.60 15.45
N ASN A 66 -2.36 5.06 16.71
CA ASN A 66 -1.26 5.54 17.55
C ASN A 66 -0.56 6.79 16.99
N ILE A 67 -1.31 7.67 16.32
CA ILE A 67 -0.80 8.98 15.91
C ILE A 67 -0.92 9.96 17.07
N ASN A 68 0.16 10.67 17.39
CA ASN A 68 0.18 11.72 18.42
C ASN A 68 -0.92 12.76 18.16
N SER A 69 -1.61 13.23 19.21
CA SER A 69 -2.66 14.24 19.11
C SER A 69 -2.25 15.51 18.35
N ILE A 70 -1.01 16.00 18.55
CA ILE A 70 -0.48 17.18 17.84
C ILE A 70 -0.39 16.89 16.33
N ALA A 71 0.17 15.72 15.99
CA ALA A 71 0.27 15.25 14.62
C ALA A 71 -1.09 15.03 13.96
N ALA A 72 -2.05 14.51 14.73
CA ALA A 72 -3.41 14.30 14.26
C ALA A 72 -4.09 15.63 13.93
N GLN A 73 -3.89 16.69 14.73
CA GLN A 73 -4.41 18.03 14.40
C GLN A 73 -3.81 18.57 13.11
N GLU A 74 -2.49 18.45 12.92
CA GLU A 74 -1.82 18.87 11.69
C GLU A 74 -2.40 18.17 10.44
N ILE A 75 -2.60 16.85 10.51
CA ILE A 75 -3.20 16.05 9.43
C ILE A 75 -4.65 16.50 9.15
N LEU A 76 -5.43 16.75 10.22
CA LEU A 76 -6.81 17.23 10.09
C LEU A 76 -6.86 18.61 9.44
N ASP A 77 -5.92 19.50 9.75
CA ASP A 77 -5.87 20.84 9.16
C ASP A 77 -5.46 20.81 7.69
N LEU A 78 -4.53 19.92 7.30
CA LEU A 78 -4.22 19.66 5.90
C LEU A 78 -5.44 19.14 5.13
N ALA A 79 -6.19 18.21 5.73
CA ALA A 79 -7.42 17.68 5.15
C ALA A 79 -8.50 18.76 4.97
N LYS A 80 -8.72 19.60 5.99
CA LYS A 80 -9.68 20.74 5.91
C LYS A 80 -9.30 21.75 4.83
N LYS A 81 -8.01 21.98 4.59
CA LYS A 81 -7.52 22.86 3.51
C LYS A 81 -7.63 22.24 2.12
N GLY A 82 -8.08 20.98 2.01
CA GLY A 82 -8.19 20.26 0.73
C GLY A 82 -6.89 19.60 0.27
N HIS A 83 -5.83 19.63 1.09
CA HIS A 83 -4.54 19.02 0.77
C HIS A 83 -4.51 17.53 1.15
N TYR A 84 -5.41 16.72 0.56
CA TYR A 84 -5.64 15.33 0.97
C TYR A 84 -4.41 14.42 0.80
N GLN A 85 -3.66 14.58 -0.29
CA GLN A 85 -2.44 13.79 -0.53
C GLN A 85 -1.33 14.15 0.46
N LEU A 86 -1.21 15.43 0.85
CA LEU A 86 -0.27 15.86 1.88
C LEU A 86 -0.68 15.34 3.25
N ALA A 87 -1.98 15.33 3.57
CA ALA A 87 -2.49 14.72 4.80
C ALA A 87 -2.15 13.21 4.86
N CYS A 88 -2.29 12.49 3.74
CA CYS A 88 -1.90 11.08 3.62
C CYS A 88 -0.38 10.87 3.78
N SER A 89 0.42 11.74 3.17
CA SER A 89 1.89 11.71 3.28
C SER A 89 2.36 12.01 4.70
N ALA A 90 1.75 12.99 5.37
CA ALA A 90 2.01 13.30 6.78
C ALA A 90 1.63 12.12 7.69
N TYR A 91 0.50 11.46 7.44
CA TYR A 91 0.12 10.24 8.16
C TYR A 91 1.18 9.13 7.98
N PHE A 92 1.62 8.88 6.74
CA PHE A 92 2.66 7.89 6.43
C PHE A 92 3.95 8.19 7.20
N GLN A 93 4.37 9.45 7.18
CA GLN A 93 5.57 9.93 7.87
C GLN A 93 5.55 9.55 9.36
N ARG A 94 4.43 9.82 10.04
CA ARG A 94 4.28 9.54 11.48
C ARG A 94 4.16 8.05 11.77
N LYS A 95 3.54 7.29 10.87
CA LYS A 95 3.39 5.84 11.04
C LYS A 95 4.71 5.08 10.86
N HIS A 96 5.54 5.52 9.91
CA HIS A 96 6.80 4.86 9.58
C HIS A 96 8.03 5.51 10.24
N ASN A 97 7.88 6.71 10.82
CA ASN A 97 8.96 7.52 11.39
C ASN A 97 10.11 7.73 10.40
N VAL A 98 9.75 8.21 9.21
CA VAL A 98 10.67 8.51 8.09
C VAL A 98 10.52 9.98 7.69
N ASP A 99 11.41 10.46 6.82
CA ASP A 99 11.27 11.81 6.25
C ASP A 99 10.17 11.86 5.18
N SER A 100 9.88 13.06 4.68
CA SER A 100 8.76 13.31 3.76
C SER A 100 8.82 12.41 2.51
N VAL A 101 7.73 11.68 2.25
CA VAL A 101 7.53 10.85 1.05
C VAL A 101 6.39 11.47 0.24
N THR A 102 6.54 11.50 -1.09
CA THR A 102 5.49 11.99 -1.98
C THR A 102 4.56 10.85 -2.36
N ILE A 103 3.33 10.87 -1.86
CA ILE A 103 2.33 9.82 -2.12
C ILE A 103 1.24 10.33 -3.06
N ASN A 104 1.19 9.77 -4.28
CA ASN A 104 0.23 10.13 -5.32
C ASN A 104 -0.71 8.97 -5.74
N HIS A 105 -0.43 7.75 -5.28
CA HIS A 105 -1.20 6.55 -5.61
C HIS A 105 -1.26 5.58 -4.41
N PRO A 106 -2.39 4.89 -4.15
CA PRO A 106 -2.48 3.92 -3.05
C PRO A 106 -1.45 2.79 -3.13
N ASN A 107 -1.23 2.22 -4.31
CA ASN A 107 -0.19 1.21 -4.51
C ASN A 107 1.21 1.76 -4.19
N VAL A 108 1.54 3.01 -4.56
CA VAL A 108 2.82 3.63 -4.18
C VAL A 108 2.96 3.75 -2.66
N TYR A 109 1.89 4.14 -1.95
CA TYR A 109 1.87 4.12 -0.47
C TYR A 109 2.25 2.74 0.06
N PHE A 110 1.67 1.68 -0.51
CA PHE A 110 1.90 0.31 -0.08
C PHE A 110 3.35 -0.12 -0.36
N ASP A 111 3.83 0.08 -1.58
CA ASP A 111 5.18 -0.33 -1.99
C ASP A 111 6.24 0.36 -1.12
N GLU A 112 6.13 1.67 -0.91
CA GLU A 112 7.01 2.44 -0.02
C GLU A 112 6.96 1.93 1.43
N SER A 113 5.77 1.63 1.94
CA SER A 113 5.60 1.03 3.28
C SER A 113 6.34 -0.30 3.38
N GLN A 114 6.17 -1.17 2.39
CA GLN A 114 6.81 -2.49 2.37
C GLN A 114 8.33 -2.36 2.30
N MET A 115 8.86 -1.46 1.47
CA MET A 115 10.29 -1.19 1.38
C MET A 115 10.87 -0.77 2.74
N ILE A 116 10.18 0.08 3.49
CA ILE A 116 10.63 0.50 4.83
C ILE A 116 10.62 -0.68 5.81
N LEU A 117 9.57 -1.52 5.77
CA LEU A 117 9.46 -2.66 6.68
C LEU A 117 10.54 -3.71 6.39
N VAL A 118 10.76 -4.06 5.12
CA VAL A 118 11.81 -4.99 4.71
C VAL A 118 13.19 -4.45 5.09
N ASN A 119 13.49 -3.19 4.79
CA ASN A 119 14.76 -2.56 5.16
C ASN A 119 14.97 -2.50 6.68
N LYS A 120 13.90 -2.31 7.48
CA LYS A 120 13.98 -2.38 8.95
C LYS A 120 14.24 -3.80 9.46
N CYS A 121 13.72 -4.83 8.78
CA CYS A 121 14.03 -6.22 9.09
C CYS A 121 15.50 -6.53 8.80
N ILE A 122 16.01 -6.11 7.63
CA ILE A 122 17.42 -6.30 7.27
C ILE A 122 18.34 -5.57 8.26
N LYS A 123 18.01 -4.34 8.66
CA LYS A 123 18.82 -3.57 9.65
C LYS A 123 18.84 -4.18 11.06
N LYS A 124 17.89 -5.03 11.43
CA LYS A 124 17.89 -5.71 12.75
C LYS A 124 18.88 -6.88 12.80
N GLU A 125 19.25 -7.46 11.66
CA GLU A 125 20.17 -8.59 11.58
C GLU A 125 21.65 -8.16 11.54
N PHE A 126 21.95 -6.89 11.28
CA PHE A 126 23.32 -6.35 11.22
C PHE A 126 23.66 -5.42 12.40
N LYS A 127 23.55 -5.91 13.63
CA LYS A 127 24.28 -5.34 14.77
C LYS A 127 25.16 -6.40 15.41
N ASN A 128 26.39 -6.51 14.90
CA ASN A 128 27.59 -6.79 15.68
C ASN A 128 28.75 -5.97 15.05
N GLU A 129 29.57 -5.38 15.93
CA GLU A 129 30.77 -4.56 15.65
C GLU A 129 31.72 -5.28 14.67
N SER A 130 32.52 -4.65 13.83
CA SER A 130 33.53 -3.61 14.13
C SER A 130 34.08 -3.04 12.82
N GLU A 131 34.44 -1.75 12.86
CA GLU A 131 35.63 -1.13 12.25
C GLU A 131 36.01 -1.41 10.77
N ASN A 132 35.97 -0.31 10.01
CA ASN A 132 36.92 0.11 8.98
C ASN A 132 37.74 -0.96 8.24
N LYS A 133 37.45 -1.12 6.95
CA LYS A 133 38.48 -1.02 5.89
C LYS A 133 37.85 -0.78 4.53
N THR A 134 38.17 0.40 3.99
CA THR A 134 38.21 0.76 2.58
C THR A 134 38.89 -0.35 1.75
N PHE A 135 38.36 -0.71 0.57
CA PHE A 135 39.05 -0.55 -0.73
C PHE A 135 38.39 -1.32 -1.91
N ILE A 136 38.37 -0.59 -3.04
CA ILE A 136 38.40 -0.98 -4.47
C ILE A 136 37.15 -1.63 -5.11
N ALA A 137 36.62 -0.86 -6.06
CA ALA A 137 35.70 -1.24 -7.12
C ALA A 137 36.20 -2.43 -7.95
N LYS A 138 35.29 -3.39 -8.20
CA LYS A 138 35.33 -4.20 -9.40
C LYS A 138 33.93 -4.30 -9.99
N ASP A 139 33.86 -3.77 -11.21
CA ASP A 139 32.86 -3.95 -12.23
C ASP A 139 32.62 -5.44 -12.51
N GLN A 140 31.36 -5.88 -12.59
CA GLN A 140 30.85 -6.79 -13.63
C GLN A 140 29.41 -7.28 -13.37
N LYS A 141 28.59 -7.08 -14.42
CA LYS A 141 27.55 -7.97 -14.95
C LYS A 141 26.27 -8.16 -14.13
N GLN A 142 25.21 -7.54 -14.65
CA GLN A 142 23.82 -7.75 -14.29
C GLN A 142 23.38 -9.12 -14.83
N GLU A 143 23.33 -10.12 -13.97
CA GLU A 143 22.61 -11.38 -14.23
C GLU A 143 21.14 -11.19 -13.86
N ASN A 144 20.27 -11.60 -14.78
CA ASN A 144 18.84 -11.46 -14.69
C ASN A 144 18.30 -12.48 -13.69
N MET A 145 17.95 -12.00 -12.50
CA MET A 145 17.39 -12.78 -11.40
C MET A 145 15.90 -13.01 -11.63
N TRP A 146 15.49 -13.70 -12.70
CA TRP A 146 14.20 -14.39 -12.84
C TRP A 146 14.42 -15.54 -13.82
N ASP A 147 15.15 -16.56 -13.38
CA ASP A 147 15.02 -17.87 -14.00
C ASP A 147 13.68 -18.45 -13.54
N ASP A 148 12.77 -18.55 -14.52
CA ASP A 148 11.68 -19.49 -14.56
C ASP A 148 12.27 -20.90 -14.36
N ASP A 149 12.05 -21.50 -13.18
CA ASP A 149 12.02 -22.96 -12.96
C ASP A 149 11.80 -23.24 -11.46
N MET A 150 10.54 -23.15 -11.02
CA MET A 150 10.11 -23.85 -9.81
C MET A 150 8.91 -24.72 -10.18
N GLU A 151 9.19 -25.92 -10.68
CA GLU A 151 8.22 -27.00 -10.73
C GLU A 151 7.78 -27.31 -9.29
N ILE A 152 6.53 -27.01 -8.98
CA ILE A 152 5.89 -27.39 -7.72
C ILE A 152 5.20 -28.74 -7.95
N ASP A 153 5.78 -29.80 -7.39
CA ASP A 153 5.18 -31.13 -7.37
C ASP A 153 4.07 -31.21 -6.31
N PHE A 154 2.83 -31.43 -6.77
CA PHE A 154 1.62 -31.55 -5.95
C PHE A 154 1.32 -32.99 -5.47
N SER A 155 2.25 -33.92 -5.63
CA SER A 155 2.03 -35.34 -5.27
C SER A 155 1.84 -35.62 -3.77
N ALA A 156 2.00 -34.63 -2.88
CA ALA A 156 1.98 -34.84 -1.43
C ALA A 156 0.69 -34.44 -0.69
N ILE A 157 -0.40 -34.09 -1.39
CA ILE A 157 -1.69 -33.80 -0.73
C ILE A 157 -2.71 -34.91 -1.05
N GLU A 158 -2.46 -36.09 -0.50
CA GLU A 158 -3.51 -37.07 -0.20
C GLU A 158 -3.03 -37.99 0.92
N SER A 159 -3.52 -37.73 2.14
CA SER A 159 -3.69 -38.68 3.26
C SER A 159 -4.49 -38.01 4.37
#